data_AF-A0A3E1IRC4-F1
#
_entry.id   AF-A0A3E1IRC4-F1
#
_cell.length_a   1.000
_cell.length_b   1.000
_cell.length_c   1.000
_cell.angle_alpha   90.00
_cell.angle_beta   90.00
_cell.angle_gamma   90.00
#
_symmetry.space_group_name_H-M   'P 1'
#
loop_
_entity.id
_entity.type
_entity.pdbx_description
1 polymer ?
#
loop_
_entity_poly.entity_id
_entity_poly.type
_entity_poly.pdbx_seq_one_letter_code
_entity_poly.pdbx_strand_id
1 'polypeptide(L)'
;MDDDYLDIKSKIDNLKDQEAGAAFKSIVKAYLDPAYGSMTKRDLDILLFTELQKANIISKNAELYEIIRSLKISRAKAKNLLYESKMRRASMEDLDKELKGILIKPIFLKDNDNISIEIDNQLLVDHIRWKLRKLGYITDGSFSADLLKLSIDAYVALFVKVTGENSKKVINEALAKCGAEEIGFSGLLKKILKDATKKVVGEATGEATVEAAEGLGKKVSKCLYEKLHSLIHAHDNKSEVSRICDEAQLKD
;
A
#
# COMPACT_ATOMS: atom_id res chain seq x y z
N MET A 1 -6.87 33.10 1.35
CA MET A 1 -6.34 31.73 1.43
C MET A 1 -7.55 30.85 1.48
N ASP A 2 -8.03 30.44 0.31
CA ASP A 2 -9.14 29.51 0.23
C ASP A 2 -8.64 28.14 0.73
N ASP A 3 -9.38 27.59 1.68
CA ASP A 3 -9.03 26.43 2.48
C ASP A 3 -9.24 25.18 1.59
N ASP A 4 -8.20 24.77 0.85
CA ASP A 4 -8.20 23.63 -0.10
C ASP A 4 -8.26 22.26 0.60
N TYR A 5 -8.94 22.20 1.74
CA TYR A 5 -9.11 20.99 2.54
C TYR A 5 -10.49 20.39 2.29
N LEU A 6 -10.58 19.08 2.48
CA LEU A 6 -11.80 18.29 2.34
C LEU A 6 -12.99 18.95 3.08
N ASP A 7 -13.81 19.67 2.32
CA ASP A 7 -15.04 20.29 2.80
C ASP A 7 -16.16 19.25 2.88
N ILE A 8 -16.20 18.58 4.03
CA ILE A 8 -17.20 17.55 4.32
C ILE A 8 -18.62 18.12 4.23
N LYS A 9 -18.84 19.39 4.59
CA LYS A 9 -20.18 19.99 4.57
C LYS A 9 -20.68 20.15 3.15
N SER A 10 -19.89 20.77 2.28
CA SER A 10 -20.24 20.89 0.86
C SER A 10 -20.44 19.51 0.21
N LYS A 11 -19.62 18.51 0.54
CA LYS A 11 -19.83 17.14 0.03
C LYS A 11 -21.13 16.49 0.51
N ILE A 12 -21.56 16.77 1.75
CA ILE A 12 -22.85 16.32 2.27
C ILE A 12 -24.00 17.03 1.55
N ASP A 13 -23.90 18.35 1.38
CA ASP A 13 -24.95 19.16 0.74
C ASP A 13 -25.15 18.80 -0.74
N ASN A 14 -24.07 18.32 -1.40
CA ASN A 14 -24.10 17.87 -2.79
C ASN A 14 -24.36 16.35 -2.95
N LEU A 15 -24.59 15.62 -1.86
CA LEU A 15 -24.87 14.19 -1.92
C LEU A 15 -26.25 13.95 -2.54
N LYS A 16 -26.38 12.96 -3.43
CA LYS A 16 -27.67 12.66 -4.05
C LYS A 16 -28.66 12.16 -3.01
N ASP A 17 -29.93 12.56 -3.13
CA ASP A 17 -31.01 12.15 -2.21
C ASP A 17 -31.09 10.63 -2.00
N GLN A 18 -30.85 9.85 -3.07
CA GLN A 18 -30.85 8.40 -2.98
C GLN A 18 -29.69 7.87 -2.11
N GLU A 19 -28.50 8.45 -2.23
CA GLU A 19 -27.31 8.09 -1.45
C GLU A 19 -27.48 8.51 0.02
N ALA A 20 -27.96 9.74 0.25
CA ALA A 20 -28.29 10.25 1.58
C ALA A 20 -29.36 9.40 2.27
N GLY A 21 -30.44 9.06 1.54
CA GLY A 21 -31.51 8.19 2.04
C GLY A 21 -31.05 6.77 2.34
N ALA A 22 -30.12 6.22 1.56
CA ALA A 22 -29.51 4.92 1.83
C ALA A 22 -28.65 4.94 3.10
N ALA A 23 -27.80 5.96 3.26
CA ALA A 23 -26.97 6.14 4.46
C ALA A 23 -27.83 6.31 5.72
N PHE A 24 -28.87 7.16 5.67
CA PHE A 24 -29.81 7.33 6.79
C PHE A 24 -30.48 6.02 7.19
N LYS A 25 -31.00 5.27 6.21
CA LYS A 25 -31.60 3.95 6.47
C LYS A 25 -30.61 2.97 7.08
N SER A 26 -29.36 2.96 6.63
CA SER A 26 -28.27 2.14 7.20
C SER A 26 -28.04 2.47 8.67
N ILE A 27 -27.89 3.75 8.98
CA ILE A 27 -27.62 4.24 10.35
C ILE A 27 -28.76 3.88 11.29
N VAL A 28 -30.01 4.19 10.91
CA VAL A 28 -31.18 3.95 11.75
C VAL A 28 -31.41 2.47 11.98
N LYS A 29 -31.27 1.63 10.96
CA LYS A 29 -31.41 0.17 11.11
C LYS A 29 -30.37 -0.39 12.08
N ALA A 30 -29.11 0.02 11.95
CA ALA A 30 -28.05 -0.44 12.85
C ALA A 30 -28.25 0.06 14.29
N TYR A 31 -28.76 1.29 14.47
CA TYR A 31 -29.04 1.83 15.81
C TYR A 31 -30.22 1.16 16.53
N LEU A 32 -31.13 0.53 15.76
CA LEU A 32 -32.28 -0.21 16.28
C LEU A 32 -31.98 -1.67 16.63
N ASP A 33 -30.78 -2.18 16.28
CA ASP A 33 -30.39 -3.58 16.44
C ASP A 33 -29.27 -3.73 17.51
N PRO A 34 -29.41 -4.60 18.53
CA PRO A 34 -30.59 -5.43 18.84
C PRO A 34 -31.76 -4.65 19.46
N ALA A 35 -31.49 -3.47 20.02
CA ALA A 35 -32.50 -2.59 20.60
C ALA A 35 -32.05 -1.13 20.53
N TYR A 36 -33.01 -0.20 20.46
CA TYR A 36 -32.74 1.23 20.42
C TYR A 36 -31.86 1.68 21.60
N GLY A 37 -30.77 2.39 21.30
CA GLY A 37 -29.87 2.93 22.33
C GLY A 37 -28.94 1.90 22.99
N SER A 38 -28.96 0.63 22.55
CA SER A 38 -27.98 -0.37 22.99
C SER A 38 -26.58 -0.14 22.39
N MET A 39 -26.50 0.58 21.27
CA MET A 39 -25.25 0.92 20.61
C MET A 39 -24.44 1.91 21.44
N THR A 40 -23.16 1.61 21.67
CA THR A 40 -22.27 2.54 22.37
C THR A 40 -22.00 3.77 21.52
N LYS A 41 -21.69 4.90 22.16
CA LYS A 41 -21.25 6.13 21.45
C LYS A 41 -20.09 5.84 20.49
N ARG A 42 -19.17 4.96 20.89
CA ARG A 42 -18.02 4.56 20.05
C ARG A 42 -18.47 3.84 18.79
N ASP A 43 -19.38 2.87 18.90
CA ASP A 43 -19.89 2.13 17.74
C ASP A 43 -20.70 3.03 16.80
N LEU A 44 -21.46 3.98 17.34
CA LEU A 44 -22.16 4.98 16.54
C LEU A 44 -21.18 5.87 15.77
N ASP A 45 -20.12 6.36 16.42
CA ASP A 45 -19.08 7.16 15.75
C ASP A 45 -18.42 6.38 14.60
N ILE A 46 -18.12 5.08 14.80
CA ILE A 46 -17.55 4.20 13.77
C ILE A 46 -18.52 3.98 12.61
N LEU A 47 -19.81 3.77 12.92
CA LEU A 47 -20.87 3.59 11.94
C LEU A 47 -21.01 4.85 11.07
N LEU A 48 -21.14 6.03 11.69
CA LEU A 48 -21.22 7.31 10.98
C LEU A 48 -20.01 7.52 10.08
N PHE A 49 -18.80 7.31 10.60
CA PHE A 49 -17.57 7.44 9.82
C PHE A 49 -17.54 6.48 8.62
N THR A 50 -18.00 5.25 8.82
CA THR A 50 -18.09 4.24 7.76
C THR A 50 -19.08 4.63 6.67
N GLU A 51 -20.23 5.19 7.02
CA GLU A 51 -21.22 5.67 6.02
C GLU A 51 -20.68 6.87 5.24
N LEU A 52 -19.95 7.78 5.87
CA LEU A 52 -19.23 8.87 5.16
C LEU A 52 -18.23 8.32 4.14
N GLN A 53 -17.54 7.21 4.46
CA GLN A 53 -16.63 6.56 3.53
C GLN A 53 -17.35 5.83 2.38
N LYS A 54 -18.51 5.20 2.66
CA LYS A 54 -19.32 4.56 1.63
C LYS A 54 -19.91 5.58 0.65
N ALA A 55 -20.28 6.75 1.14
CA ALA A 55 -20.76 7.88 0.36
C ALA A 55 -19.64 8.65 -0.38
N ASN A 56 -18.38 8.20 -0.32
CA ASN A 56 -17.20 8.87 -0.88
C ASN A 56 -17.00 10.33 -0.39
N ILE A 57 -17.63 10.69 0.74
CA ILE A 57 -17.40 11.98 1.40
C ILE A 57 -15.98 11.99 1.96
N ILE A 58 -15.62 10.90 2.64
CA ILE A 58 -14.26 10.62 3.13
C ILE A 58 -13.66 9.48 2.29
N SER A 59 -12.40 9.61 1.87
CA SER A 59 -11.72 8.53 1.16
C SER A 59 -11.60 7.27 2.04
N LYS A 60 -11.69 6.09 1.44
CA LYS A 60 -11.43 4.81 2.14
C LYS A 60 -10.01 4.73 2.69
N ASN A 61 -9.07 5.41 2.03
CA ASN A 61 -7.66 5.51 2.40
C ASN A 61 -7.28 6.96 2.74
N ALA A 62 -8.22 7.71 3.34
CA ALA A 62 -7.95 9.09 3.76
C ALA A 62 -6.75 9.16 4.71
N GLU A 63 -5.94 10.20 4.54
CA GLU A 63 -4.76 10.42 5.36
C GLU A 63 -5.16 10.84 6.78
N LEU A 64 -4.34 10.50 7.78
CA LEU A 64 -4.64 10.83 9.17
C LEU A 64 -4.82 12.35 9.38
N TYR A 65 -3.99 13.17 8.73
CA TYR A 65 -4.06 14.62 8.85
C TYR A 65 -5.36 15.20 8.25
N GLU A 66 -5.80 14.70 7.09
CA GLU A 66 -7.07 15.09 6.47
C GLU A 66 -8.24 14.86 7.42
N ILE A 67 -8.29 13.69 8.06
CA ILE A 67 -9.35 13.34 9.01
C ILE A 67 -9.34 14.27 10.22
N ILE A 68 -8.16 14.54 10.81
CA ILE A 68 -8.00 15.43 11.97
C ILE A 68 -8.56 16.81 11.65
N ARG A 69 -8.18 17.38 10.50
CA ARG A 69 -8.55 18.75 10.13
C ARG A 69 -10.03 18.85 9.75
N SER A 70 -10.52 17.94 8.91
CA SER A 70 -11.89 18.01 8.41
C SER A 70 -12.95 17.69 9.47
N LEU A 71 -12.67 16.73 10.37
CA LEU A 71 -13.60 16.40 11.46
C LEU A 71 -13.32 17.19 12.74
N LYS A 72 -12.20 17.94 12.82
CA LYS A 72 -11.77 18.69 14.01
C LYS A 72 -11.68 17.81 15.26
N ILE A 73 -11.07 16.63 15.10
CA ILE A 73 -10.91 15.64 16.17
C ILE A 73 -9.44 15.45 16.53
N SER A 74 -9.18 14.86 17.70
CA SER A 74 -7.80 14.55 18.11
C SER A 74 -7.17 13.47 17.23
N ARG A 75 -5.84 13.47 17.14
CA ARG A 75 -5.06 12.43 16.43
C ARG A 75 -5.42 11.02 16.89
N ALA A 76 -5.58 10.82 18.20
CA ALA A 76 -5.96 9.51 18.76
C ALA A 76 -7.35 9.06 18.29
N LYS A 77 -8.33 9.98 18.23
CA LYS A 77 -9.68 9.65 17.76
C LYS A 77 -9.70 9.34 16.26
N ALA A 78 -8.98 10.12 15.45
CA ALA A 78 -8.85 9.86 14.01
C ALA A 78 -8.19 8.51 13.73
N LYS A 79 -7.08 8.17 14.41
CA LYS A 79 -6.44 6.85 14.31
C LYS A 79 -7.40 5.70 14.65
N ASN A 80 -8.15 5.83 15.75
CA ASN A 80 -9.11 4.81 16.15
C ASN A 80 -10.23 4.62 15.12
N LEU A 81 -10.76 5.71 14.54
CA LEU A 81 -11.79 5.62 13.50
C LEU A 81 -11.26 4.93 12.23
N LEU A 82 -10.08 5.31 11.77
CA LEU A 82 -9.44 4.68 10.60
C LEU A 82 -9.16 3.19 10.84
N TYR A 83 -8.65 2.84 12.02
CA TYR A 83 -8.37 1.45 12.37
C TYR A 83 -9.64 0.60 12.43
N GLU A 84 -10.63 1.02 13.23
CA GLU A 84 -11.87 0.26 13.45
C GLU A 84 -12.71 0.13 12.19
N SER A 85 -12.84 1.22 11.42
CA SER A 85 -13.61 1.21 10.18
C SER A 85 -12.99 0.28 9.14
N LYS A 86 -11.66 0.17 9.10
CA LYS A 86 -10.95 -0.74 8.20
C LYS A 86 -10.98 -2.17 8.70
N MET A 87 -10.77 -2.41 9.99
CA MET A 87 -10.84 -3.75 10.58
C MET A 87 -12.20 -4.43 10.31
N ARG A 88 -13.29 -3.66 10.35
CA ARG A 88 -14.64 -4.18 10.10
C ARG A 88 -14.97 -4.45 8.62
N ARG A 89 -14.16 -3.96 7.67
CA ARG A 89 -14.51 -3.93 6.24
C ARG A 89 -13.46 -4.49 5.29
N ALA A 90 -12.18 -4.36 5.63
CA ALA A 90 -11.10 -4.80 4.76
C ALA A 90 -10.97 -6.32 4.84
N SER A 91 -10.95 -6.97 3.68
CA SER A 91 -10.55 -8.36 3.61
C SER A 91 -9.03 -8.50 3.68
N MET A 92 -8.53 -9.73 3.82
CA MET A 92 -7.09 -9.99 3.70
C MET A 92 -6.57 -9.62 2.29
N GLU A 93 -7.40 -9.79 1.26
CA GLU A 93 -7.07 -9.42 -0.12
C GLU A 93 -6.95 -7.90 -0.30
N ASP A 94 -7.81 -7.12 0.37
CA ASP A 94 -7.72 -5.65 0.36
C ASP A 94 -6.40 -5.17 0.98
N LEU A 95 -6.03 -5.75 2.13
CA LEU A 95 -4.77 -5.44 2.82
C LEU A 95 -3.55 -5.88 1.99
N ASP A 96 -3.64 -7.01 1.29
CA ASP A 96 -2.59 -7.48 0.37
C ASP A 96 -2.42 -6.55 -0.84
N LYS A 97 -3.52 -6.01 -1.36
CA LYS A 97 -3.47 -5.03 -2.46
C LYS A 97 -2.83 -3.72 -2.02
N GLU A 98 -3.16 -3.22 -0.85
CA GLU A 98 -2.55 -2.01 -0.30
C GLU A 98 -1.06 -2.21 0.01
N LEU A 99 -0.72 -3.36 0.59
CA LEU A 99 0.67 -3.75 0.81
C LEU A 99 1.49 -3.75 -0.49
N LYS A 100 0.93 -4.29 -1.59
CA LYS A 100 1.57 -4.21 -2.91
C LYS A 100 1.88 -2.78 -3.31
N GLY A 101 0.92 -1.87 -3.14
CA GLY A 101 1.10 -0.45 -3.47
C GLY A 101 2.28 0.18 -2.72
N ILE A 102 2.41 -0.10 -1.43
CA ILE A 102 3.50 0.41 -0.59
C ILE A 102 4.85 -0.20 -0.99
N LEU A 103 4.90 -1.52 -1.26
CA LEU A 103 6.14 -2.21 -1.63
C LEU A 103 6.65 -1.85 -3.05
N ILE A 104 5.79 -1.29 -3.90
CA ILE A 104 6.21 -0.80 -5.22
C ILE A 104 6.84 0.60 -5.11
N LYS A 105 6.43 1.40 -4.11
CA LYS A 105 6.93 2.76 -3.87
C LYS A 105 7.51 2.90 -2.46
N PRO A 106 8.58 2.17 -2.13
CA PRO A 106 9.21 2.31 -0.83
C PRO A 106 9.85 3.70 -0.68
N ILE A 107 9.54 4.37 0.43
CA ILE A 107 10.34 5.51 0.90
C ILE A 107 11.48 4.92 1.73
N PHE A 108 12.72 5.32 1.45
CA PHE A 108 13.89 4.83 2.18
C PHE A 108 14.35 5.88 3.18
N LEU A 109 14.23 5.58 4.48
CA LEU A 109 14.94 6.35 5.50
C LEU A 109 16.35 5.80 5.67
N LYS A 110 17.30 6.73 5.84
CA LYS A 110 18.72 6.46 6.09
C LYS A 110 18.89 5.66 7.38
N ASP A 111 19.12 4.36 7.25
CA ASP A 111 19.60 3.49 8.33
C ASP A 111 20.40 2.35 7.68
N ASN A 112 21.67 2.18 8.07
CA ASN A 112 22.74 1.61 7.23
C ASN A 112 22.56 0.17 6.71
N ASP A 113 21.48 -0.53 7.06
CA ASP A 113 21.12 -1.85 6.52
C ASP A 113 19.61 -2.14 6.51
N ASN A 114 18.77 -1.14 6.83
CA ASN A 114 17.32 -1.31 6.99
C ASN A 114 16.54 -0.40 6.07
N ILE A 115 15.41 -0.91 5.58
CA ILE A 115 14.38 -0.19 4.86
C ILE A 115 13.32 0.21 5.88
N SER A 116 13.06 1.50 6.00
CA SER A 116 12.03 2.00 6.92
C SER A 116 10.85 2.52 6.11
N ILE A 117 9.67 1.96 6.36
CA ILE A 117 8.44 2.32 5.65
C ILE A 117 7.52 2.99 6.67
N GLU A 118 7.06 4.21 6.36
CA GLU A 118 6.04 4.88 7.16
C GLU A 118 4.65 4.51 6.64
N ILE A 119 3.77 4.07 7.55
CA ILE A 119 2.43 3.58 7.27
C ILE A 119 1.50 4.13 8.35
N ASP A 120 0.66 5.09 7.99
CA ASP A 120 -0.34 5.66 8.90
C ASP A 120 -1.36 4.63 9.40
N ASN A 121 -1.59 3.59 8.59
CA ASN A 121 -2.59 2.58 8.88
C ASN A 121 -2.04 1.46 9.77
N GLN A 122 -2.34 1.55 11.07
CA GLN A 122 -1.88 0.56 12.05
C GLN A 122 -2.33 -0.88 11.73
N LEU A 123 -3.52 -1.09 11.15
CA LEU A 123 -3.99 -2.42 10.78
C LEU A 123 -3.11 -3.03 9.68
N LEU A 124 -2.68 -2.21 8.73
CA LEU A 124 -1.76 -2.65 7.68
C LEU A 124 -0.38 -2.98 8.24
N VAL A 125 0.12 -2.17 9.20
CA VAL A 125 1.37 -2.47 9.93
C VAL A 125 1.28 -3.84 10.61
N ASP A 126 0.17 -4.12 11.30
CA ASP A 126 -0.03 -5.40 11.98
C ASP A 126 -0.09 -6.58 11.00
N HIS A 127 -0.76 -6.40 9.86
CA HIS A 127 -0.82 -7.36 8.77
C HIS A 127 0.56 -7.68 8.19
N ILE A 128 1.38 -6.65 7.95
CA ILE A 128 2.75 -6.81 7.47
C ILE A 128 3.60 -7.57 8.50
N ARG A 129 3.53 -7.18 9.77
CA ARG A 129 4.23 -7.86 10.87
C ARG A 129 3.81 -9.33 10.96
N TRP A 130 2.52 -9.62 10.78
CA TRP A 130 2.01 -11.00 10.76
C TRP A 130 2.61 -11.82 9.60
N LYS A 131 2.65 -11.28 8.37
CA LYS A 131 3.28 -11.95 7.24
C LYS A 131 4.77 -12.16 7.44
N LEU A 132 5.48 -11.16 7.93
CA LEU A 132 6.92 -11.26 8.18
C LEU A 132 7.26 -12.31 9.23
N ARG A 133 6.50 -12.37 10.34
CA ARG A 133 6.65 -13.44 11.34
C ARG A 133 6.46 -14.83 10.73
N LYS A 134 5.50 -15.01 9.83
CA LYS A 134 5.29 -16.28 9.11
C LYS A 134 6.44 -16.63 8.16
N LEU A 135 7.20 -15.63 7.70
CA LEU A 135 8.41 -15.80 6.90
C LEU A 135 9.69 -15.95 7.74
N GLY A 136 9.59 -15.92 9.08
CA GLY A 136 10.74 -16.02 9.98
C GLY A 136 11.50 -14.71 10.23
N TYR A 137 10.91 -13.57 9.86
CA TYR A 137 11.51 -12.25 10.07
C TYR A 137 10.81 -11.49 11.20
N ILE A 138 11.59 -10.67 11.90
CA ILE A 138 11.11 -9.71 12.90
C ILE A 138 11.34 -8.28 12.42
N THR A 139 10.56 -7.35 12.94
CA THR A 139 10.65 -5.92 12.61
C THR A 139 10.93 -5.13 13.87
N ASP A 140 11.80 -4.13 13.78
CA ASP A 140 12.01 -3.19 14.89
C ASP A 140 10.96 -2.08 14.82
N GLY A 141 10.20 -1.90 15.90
CA GLY A 141 9.13 -0.90 16.05
C GLY A 141 9.34 0.02 17.25
N SER A 142 10.57 0.10 17.77
CA SER A 142 10.88 0.75 19.04
C SER A 142 10.66 2.27 19.08
N PHE A 143 10.61 2.96 17.94
CA PHE A 143 10.55 4.42 17.88
C PHE A 143 9.20 5.02 17.44
N SER A 144 8.43 4.33 16.61
CA SER A 144 7.05 4.76 16.29
C SER A 144 6.19 3.57 15.85
N ALA A 145 4.89 3.65 16.13
CA ALA A 145 3.93 2.62 15.76
C ALA A 145 3.64 2.59 14.24
N ASP A 146 3.83 3.74 13.58
CA ASP A 146 3.57 3.98 12.17
C ASP A 146 4.82 3.65 11.30
N LEU A 147 6.01 3.57 11.90
CA LEU A 147 7.25 3.25 11.20
C LEU A 147 7.59 1.77 11.31
N LEU A 148 7.79 1.14 10.16
CA LEU A 148 8.20 -0.24 10.06
C LEU A 148 9.64 -0.33 9.55
N LYS A 149 10.57 -0.74 10.41
CA LYS A 149 11.96 -1.02 10.02
C LYS A 149 12.13 -2.49 9.65
N LEU A 150 12.62 -2.73 8.44
CA LEU A 150 12.82 -4.05 7.84
C LEU A 150 14.27 -4.20 7.40
N SER A 151 14.86 -5.38 7.61
CA SER A 151 16.09 -5.70 6.89
C SER A 151 15.82 -5.83 5.39
N ILE A 152 16.84 -5.64 4.56
CA ILE A 152 16.72 -5.83 3.10
C ILE A 152 16.20 -7.25 2.78
N ASP A 153 16.65 -8.26 3.53
CA ASP A 153 16.20 -9.63 3.34
C ASP A 153 14.73 -9.84 3.69
N ALA A 154 14.25 -9.22 4.78
CA ALA A 154 12.84 -9.25 5.15
C ALA A 154 11.96 -8.58 4.06
N TYR A 155 12.42 -7.46 3.53
CA TYR A 155 11.74 -6.75 2.44
C TYR A 155 11.64 -7.61 1.18
N VAL A 156 12.75 -8.21 0.72
CA VAL A 156 12.78 -9.07 -0.46
C VAL A 156 11.86 -10.28 -0.28
N ALA A 157 11.90 -10.93 0.88
CA ALA A 157 11.04 -12.07 1.17
C ALA A 157 9.56 -11.69 1.13
N LEU A 158 9.19 -10.55 1.72
CA LEU A 158 7.83 -10.03 1.70
C LEU A 158 7.38 -9.67 0.28
N PHE A 159 8.23 -8.97 -0.47
CA PHE A 159 7.95 -8.59 -1.86
C PHE A 159 7.67 -9.81 -2.72
N VAL A 160 8.53 -10.84 -2.66
CA VAL A 160 8.36 -12.09 -3.41
C VAL A 160 7.08 -12.81 -3.00
N LYS A 161 6.78 -12.88 -1.70
CA LYS A 161 5.56 -13.53 -1.20
C LYS A 161 4.29 -12.86 -1.71
N VAL A 162 4.29 -11.53 -1.77
CA VAL A 162 3.12 -10.71 -2.11
C VAL A 162 2.91 -10.63 -3.63
N THR A 163 3.98 -10.51 -4.41
CA THR A 163 3.92 -10.50 -5.90
C THR A 163 3.61 -11.87 -6.49
N GLY A 164 3.87 -12.95 -5.75
CA GLY A 164 3.51 -14.31 -6.13
C GLY A 164 4.47 -14.95 -7.12
N GLU A 165 4.31 -16.26 -7.36
CA GLU A 165 5.26 -17.04 -8.16
C GLU A 165 5.28 -16.66 -9.64
N ASN A 166 4.18 -16.13 -10.17
CA ASN A 166 4.07 -15.77 -11.58
C ASN A 166 5.03 -14.64 -11.95
N SER A 167 5.08 -13.56 -11.15
CA SER A 167 6.04 -12.47 -11.38
C SER A 167 7.49 -12.94 -11.26
N LYS A 168 7.77 -13.86 -10.33
CA LYS A 168 9.09 -14.47 -10.17
C LYS A 168 9.51 -15.28 -11.40
N LYS A 169 8.60 -16.09 -11.97
CA LYS A 169 8.87 -16.89 -13.18
C LYS A 169 9.19 -15.99 -14.37
N VAL A 170 8.35 -14.99 -14.65
CA VAL A 170 8.56 -14.08 -15.79
C VAL A 170 9.88 -13.32 -15.67
N ILE A 171 10.25 -12.86 -14.46
CA ILE A 171 11.50 -12.12 -14.27
C ILE A 171 12.71 -13.07 -14.35
N ASN A 172 12.62 -14.27 -13.80
CA ASN A 172 13.69 -15.26 -13.94
C ASN A 172 13.90 -15.71 -15.39
N GLU A 173 12.83 -15.89 -16.16
CA GLU A 173 12.91 -16.18 -17.60
C GLU A 173 13.55 -15.02 -18.37
N ALA A 174 13.23 -13.77 -18.01
CA ALA A 174 13.89 -12.59 -18.59
C ALA A 174 15.38 -12.54 -18.21
N LEU A 175 15.74 -12.89 -16.98
CA LEU A 175 17.13 -12.97 -16.52
C LEU A 175 17.92 -14.07 -17.24
N ALA A 176 17.31 -15.25 -17.46
CA ALA A 176 17.91 -16.36 -18.20
C ALA A 176 18.21 -15.95 -19.65
N LYS A 177 17.25 -15.27 -20.32
CA LYS A 177 17.45 -14.70 -21.67
C LYS A 177 18.57 -13.66 -21.72
N CYS A 178 18.90 -13.03 -20.60
CA CYS A 178 19.98 -12.05 -20.49
C CYS A 178 21.30 -12.63 -19.97
N GLY A 179 21.39 -13.96 -19.76
CA GLY A 179 22.61 -14.62 -19.24
C GLY A 179 22.91 -14.32 -17.77
N ALA A 180 21.92 -13.83 -17.01
CA ALA A 180 22.05 -13.41 -15.61
C ALA A 180 21.32 -14.34 -14.63
N GLU A 181 21.10 -15.60 -15.01
CA GLU A 181 20.30 -16.59 -14.27
C GLU A 181 20.82 -16.81 -12.84
N GLU A 182 22.14 -16.83 -12.66
CA GLU A 182 22.84 -17.01 -11.39
C GLU A 182 22.46 -16.00 -10.30
N ILE A 183 21.99 -14.80 -10.68
CA ILE A 183 21.62 -13.75 -9.71
C ILE A 183 20.20 -13.99 -9.18
N GLY A 184 19.30 -14.51 -10.03
CA GLY A 184 17.87 -14.67 -9.75
C GLY A 184 17.13 -13.38 -9.38
N PHE A 185 15.79 -13.41 -9.38
CA PHE A 185 14.97 -12.24 -9.05
C PHE A 185 15.27 -11.66 -7.66
N SER A 186 15.37 -12.51 -6.63
CA SER A 186 15.62 -12.06 -5.25
C SER A 186 17.01 -11.44 -5.08
N GLY A 187 18.04 -11.98 -5.75
CA GLY A 187 19.40 -11.44 -5.69
C GLY A 187 19.50 -10.11 -6.44
N LEU A 188 18.80 -9.96 -7.56
CA LEU A 188 18.70 -8.70 -8.28
C LEU A 188 18.04 -7.63 -7.41
N LEU A 189 16.87 -7.94 -6.84
CA LEU A 189 16.15 -7.00 -5.97
C LEU A 189 17.01 -6.58 -4.78
N LYS A 190 17.71 -7.53 -4.14
CA LYS A 190 18.64 -7.24 -3.05
C LYS A 190 19.78 -6.31 -3.47
N LYS A 191 20.35 -6.48 -4.68
CA LYS A 191 21.38 -5.58 -5.22
C LYS A 191 20.84 -4.18 -5.48
N ILE A 192 19.68 -4.07 -6.15
CA ILE A 192 19.02 -2.77 -6.40
C ILE A 192 18.78 -2.03 -5.09
N LEU A 193 18.24 -2.71 -4.08
CA LEU A 193 17.96 -2.10 -2.77
C LEU A 193 19.25 -1.66 -2.05
N LYS A 194 20.30 -2.49 -2.07
CA LYS A 194 21.61 -2.13 -1.50
C LYS A 194 22.27 -0.94 -2.20
N ASP A 195 22.11 -0.83 -3.51
CA ASP A 195 22.69 0.27 -4.27
C ASP A 195 21.86 1.55 -4.13
N ALA A 196 20.53 1.43 -4.00
CA ALA A 196 19.64 2.54 -3.66
C ALA A 196 19.99 3.12 -2.27
N THR A 197 20.15 2.28 -1.24
CA THR A 197 20.54 2.75 0.10
C THR A 197 21.92 3.41 0.10
N LYS A 198 22.86 2.94 -0.74
CA LYS A 198 24.18 3.57 -0.91
C LYS A 198 24.15 4.89 -1.69
N LYS A 199 23.25 5.08 -2.65
CA LYS A 199 23.14 6.35 -3.41
C LYS A 199 22.51 7.48 -2.58
N VAL A 200 21.57 7.15 -1.70
CA VAL A 200 20.95 8.09 -0.75
C VAL A 200 21.96 8.62 0.30
N VAL A 201 23.21 8.13 0.28
CA VAL A 201 24.31 8.62 1.13
C VAL A 201 24.73 10.07 0.83
N GLY A 202 24.26 10.69 -0.27
CA GLY A 202 24.65 12.04 -0.68
C GLY A 202 23.66 13.19 -0.41
N GLU A 203 22.36 12.93 -0.38
CA GLU A 203 21.33 14.00 -0.32
C GLU A 203 20.26 13.69 0.74
N ALA A 204 19.91 14.70 1.52
CA ALA A 204 18.93 14.59 2.60
C ALA A 204 17.57 14.18 2.02
N THR A 205 17.10 12.98 2.40
CA THR A 205 15.76 12.44 2.09
C THR A 205 15.39 12.54 0.60
N GLY A 206 15.79 11.54 -0.18
CA GLY A 206 15.24 11.33 -1.52
C GLY A 206 14.10 10.32 -1.48
N GLU A 207 12.94 10.64 -2.08
CA GLU A 207 12.12 9.59 -2.66
C GLU A 207 13.05 8.81 -3.60
N ALA A 208 13.23 7.51 -3.37
CA ALA A 208 13.77 6.67 -4.42
C ALA A 208 12.66 6.47 -5.45
N THR A 209 12.33 7.54 -6.18
CA THR A 209 11.74 7.39 -7.49
C THR A 209 12.71 6.59 -8.35
N VAL A 210 12.16 6.08 -9.44
CA VAL A 210 12.75 5.13 -10.39
C VAL A 210 14.20 5.48 -10.85
N GLU A 211 14.72 6.69 -10.61
CA GLU A 211 16.11 7.12 -10.84
C GLU A 211 17.19 6.23 -10.18
N ALA A 212 16.94 5.65 -9.00
CA ALA A 212 17.86 4.67 -8.42
C ALA A 212 17.93 3.38 -9.27
N ALA A 213 16.81 2.99 -9.88
CA ALA A 213 16.72 1.90 -10.83
C ALA A 213 17.31 2.26 -12.21
N GLU A 214 17.33 3.53 -12.63
CA GLU A 214 17.98 3.98 -13.87
C GLU A 214 19.50 3.73 -13.87
N GLY A 215 20.15 3.87 -12.70
CA GLY A 215 21.59 3.68 -12.57
C GLY A 215 22.06 2.22 -12.63
N LEU A 216 21.25 1.28 -12.13
CA LEU A 216 21.51 -0.16 -12.31
C LEU A 216 20.93 -0.70 -13.63
N GLY A 217 19.83 -0.12 -14.11
CA GLY A 217 19.17 -0.48 -15.37
C GLY A 217 20.03 -0.24 -16.61
N LYS A 218 21.01 0.67 -16.53
CA LYS A 218 22.04 0.82 -17.58
C LYS A 218 23.04 -0.33 -17.64
N LYS A 219 23.26 -1.09 -16.56
CA LYS A 219 24.20 -2.24 -16.52
C LYS A 219 23.51 -3.61 -16.52
N VAL A 220 22.31 -3.72 -15.96
CA VAL A 220 21.47 -4.92 -16.04
C VAL A 220 20.44 -4.68 -17.14
N SER A 221 20.89 -4.85 -18.38
CA SER A 221 20.17 -4.81 -19.67
C SER A 221 18.89 -3.97 -19.72
N LYS A 222 18.84 -3.00 -20.64
CA LYS A 222 17.62 -2.27 -21.09
C LYS A 222 16.35 -3.15 -21.17
N CYS A 223 16.50 -4.42 -21.57
CA CYS A 223 15.46 -5.45 -21.61
C CYS A 223 14.76 -5.73 -20.26
N LEU A 224 15.50 -5.72 -19.15
CA LEU A 224 14.95 -6.04 -17.82
C LEU A 224 14.20 -4.86 -17.20
N TYR A 225 14.66 -3.63 -17.45
CA TYR A 225 14.02 -2.41 -17.02
C TYR A 225 12.65 -2.21 -17.69
N GLU A 226 12.60 -2.38 -19.02
CA GLU A 226 11.35 -2.31 -19.80
C GLU A 226 10.33 -3.37 -19.35
N LYS A 227 10.81 -4.55 -18.92
CA LYS A 227 9.97 -5.69 -18.49
C LYS A 227 9.53 -5.64 -17.03
N LEU A 228 10.36 -5.09 -16.13
CA LEU A 228 9.98 -4.79 -14.74
C LEU A 228 8.95 -3.66 -14.67
N HIS A 229 9.17 -2.60 -15.47
CA HIS A 229 8.24 -1.49 -15.57
C HIS A 229 6.89 -1.96 -16.15
N SER A 230 6.88 -2.80 -17.18
CA SER A 230 5.64 -3.35 -17.71
C SER A 230 4.93 -4.30 -16.74
N LEU A 231 5.63 -5.11 -15.94
CA LEU A 231 5.01 -6.02 -14.96
C LEU A 231 4.40 -5.30 -13.74
N ILE A 232 5.00 -4.19 -13.31
CA ILE A 232 4.47 -3.34 -12.23
C ILE A 232 3.18 -2.64 -12.68
N HIS A 233 3.03 -2.35 -13.97
CA HIS A 233 1.87 -1.65 -14.54
C HIS A 233 0.85 -2.56 -15.25
N ALA A 234 1.21 -3.77 -15.69
CA ALA A 234 0.33 -4.70 -16.39
C ALA A 234 -0.69 -5.39 -15.48
N HIS A 235 -0.55 -5.28 -14.15
CA HIS A 235 -1.51 -5.89 -13.23
C HIS A 235 -2.87 -5.15 -13.18
N ASP A 236 -2.97 -3.98 -13.85
CA ASP A 236 -4.21 -3.21 -14.04
C ASP A 236 -4.91 -3.47 -15.38
N ASN A 237 -4.35 -4.28 -16.31
CA ASN A 237 -5.00 -4.56 -17.59
C ASN A 237 -4.77 -5.99 -18.07
N LYS A 238 -5.75 -6.87 -17.81
CA LYS A 238 -5.74 -8.29 -18.22
C LYS A 238 -5.59 -8.51 -19.74
N SER A 239 -5.85 -7.49 -20.57
CA SER A 239 -5.75 -7.59 -22.04
C SER A 239 -4.32 -7.53 -22.57
N GLU A 240 -3.38 -6.94 -21.83
CA GLU A 240 -2.02 -6.67 -22.31
C GLU A 240 -1.06 -7.83 -22.03
N VAL A 241 -1.34 -8.61 -20.97
CA VAL A 241 -0.62 -9.85 -20.64
C VAL A 241 -0.80 -10.91 -21.74
N SER A 242 -1.97 -10.97 -22.39
CA SER A 242 -2.21 -11.88 -23.53
C SER A 242 -1.32 -11.51 -24.73
N ARG A 243 -1.24 -10.21 -25.08
CA ARG A 243 -0.41 -9.75 -26.21
C ARG A 243 1.08 -10.00 -26.01
N ILE A 244 1.59 -9.83 -24.79
CA ILE A 244 3.02 -10.06 -24.49
C ILE A 244 3.37 -11.56 -24.53
N CYS A 245 2.42 -12.45 -24.21
CA CYS A 245 2.57 -13.89 -24.39
C CYS A 245 2.49 -14.29 -25.87
N ASP A 246 1.65 -13.65 -26.66
CA ASP A 246 1.48 -13.93 -28.09
C ASP A 246 2.68 -13.44 -28.94
N GLU A 247 3.28 -12.30 -28.60
CA GLU A 247 4.50 -11.78 -29.27
C GLU A 247 5.77 -12.58 -28.95
N ALA A 248 5.74 -13.43 -27.91
CA ALA A 248 6.86 -14.30 -27.56
C ALA A 248 6.86 -15.65 -28.31
N GLN A 249 5.84 -15.96 -29.12
CA GLN A 249 5.70 -17.24 -29.84
C GLN A 249 5.96 -17.18 -31.35
N LEU A 250 6.41 -16.06 -31.92
CA LEU A 250 6.79 -16.02 -33.34
C LEU A 250 8.17 -15.43 -33.53
N LYS A 251 9.16 -16.32 -33.63
CA LYS A 251 10.23 -16.30 -34.64
C LYS A 251 11.05 -17.58 -34.48
N ASP A 252 10.74 -18.54 -35.35
CA ASP A 252 11.71 -19.53 -35.82
C ASP A 252 13.00 -18.86 -36.32
#